data_AF-A0A5J5H925-F1
#
_entry.id   AF-A0A5J5H925-F1
#
_cell.length_a   1.000
_cell.length_b   1.000
_cell.length_c   1.000
_cell.angle_alpha   90.00
_cell.angle_beta   90.00
_cell.angle_gamma   90.00
#
_symmetry.space_group_name_H-M   'P 1'
#
loop_
_entity.id
_entity.type
_entity.pdbx_description
1 polymer ?
#
loop_
_entity_poly.entity_id
_entity_poly.type
_entity_poly.pdbx_seq_one_letter_code
_entity_poly.pdbx_strand_id
1 'polypeptide(L)'
;MLEIEQLYGGYNDTAVLANVSFQVRKGELFGILGPNGSGKTTLLKMISGILPYNRGNILLKGQHLKKYSTKQLAKVIAVLSQHSSEAFSYSVRETVSLGRYAHQSGFFNEWSKEDEAIVQDVMSWTGVASFQDQPTHLLSGGERQRVFLAQALAQEPEILLLDEPTNHLDLTYQKELLDLLKKWTREKGLTVVSIFHDLNLAGLYCDRLLLLENGEVNRYDTPNEVLKQETIENVYHTEIRKHPHPIVPAPQVVLLPESYYQNRKDMKITTENLTVSQEFISLIAPMSLRTMSSGVTGSGMGWYHTFVNRHVDKDYNCSNPREEMSEFLKANGFEPSETVGMMTAVYTEDVVYRLYEGAGFSLLVIVTAGVGNAVDVSKSHEQCGILTPGTINTWLFVNGELTEEAFIQSVVTATEAKVKVMHDMDIKDVNTGTIATGTSTDSILIAATQKGKLLEYAGSIAPLGKLIGKGVYECTKEAIVKSKERREKAYAD
;
A
#
# COMPACT_ATOMS: atom_id res chain seq x y z
N MET A 1 -1.32 10.99 29.85
CA MET A 1 -2.07 10.05 30.71
C MET A 1 -1.10 9.08 31.36
N LEU A 2 -0.23 8.46 30.56
CA LEU A 2 0.93 7.70 31.02
C LEU A 2 2.20 8.43 30.59
N GLU A 3 3.15 8.64 31.49
CA GLU A 3 4.41 9.33 31.22
C GLU A 3 5.56 8.50 31.77
N ILE A 4 6.58 8.28 30.94
CA ILE A 4 7.76 7.51 31.27
C ILE A 4 8.95 8.45 31.14
N GLU A 5 9.76 8.54 32.20
CA GLU A 5 10.91 9.45 32.27
C GLU A 5 12.16 8.68 32.66
N GLN A 6 13.15 8.66 31.77
CA GLN A 6 14.49 8.11 31.98
C GLN A 6 14.47 6.71 32.61
N LEU A 7 13.54 5.87 32.16
CA LEU A 7 13.30 4.55 32.74
C LEU A 7 14.51 3.64 32.50
N TYR A 8 14.97 3.02 33.58
CA TYR A 8 16.10 2.09 33.55
C TYR A 8 15.77 0.84 34.38
N GLY A 9 15.97 -0.34 33.80
CA GLY A 9 15.88 -1.59 34.53
C GLY A 9 15.92 -2.84 33.66
N GLY A 10 15.72 -4.00 34.29
CA GLY A 10 15.71 -5.29 33.62
C GLY A 10 15.63 -6.45 34.61
N TYR A 11 16.34 -7.54 34.33
CA TYR A 11 16.34 -8.75 35.15
C TYR A 11 17.73 -9.00 35.73
N ASN A 12 17.79 -9.52 36.97
CA ASN A 12 19.03 -9.99 37.61
C ASN A 12 20.22 -9.00 37.45
N ASP A 13 19.99 -7.74 37.82
CA ASP A 13 20.95 -6.61 37.72
C ASP A 13 21.45 -6.26 36.31
N THR A 14 20.96 -6.94 35.28
CA THR A 14 21.22 -6.60 33.88
C THR A 14 20.13 -5.67 33.36
N ALA A 15 20.52 -4.48 32.92
CA ALA A 15 19.60 -3.54 32.31
C ALA A 15 19.22 -4.01 30.90
N VAL A 16 17.92 -4.17 30.69
CA VAL A 16 17.32 -4.43 29.37
C VAL A 16 16.84 -3.12 28.76
N LEU A 17 16.42 -2.17 29.60
CA LEU A 17 16.06 -0.82 29.21
C LEU A 17 17.06 0.16 29.82
N ALA A 18 17.58 1.04 28.98
CA ALA A 18 18.48 2.10 29.35
C ALA A 18 17.87 3.44 28.92
N ASN A 19 17.44 4.27 29.86
CA ASN A 19 17.01 5.65 29.60
C ASN A 19 15.83 5.80 28.61
N VAL A 20 14.74 5.07 28.83
CA VAL A 20 13.53 5.19 27.99
C VAL A 20 12.65 6.35 28.47
N SER A 21 12.29 7.27 27.58
CA SER A 21 11.37 8.39 27.87
C SER A 21 10.34 8.60 26.76
N PHE A 22 9.05 8.61 27.11
CA PHE A 22 7.94 8.89 26.17
C PHE A 22 6.62 9.12 26.93
N GLN A 23 5.56 9.49 26.21
CA GLN A 23 4.25 9.77 26.81
C GLN A 23 3.10 9.20 25.97
N VAL A 24 2.11 8.60 26.63
CA VAL A 24 0.88 8.12 25.98
C VAL A 24 -0.30 9.01 26.38
N ARG A 25 -1.03 9.50 25.36
CA ARG A 25 -2.20 10.36 25.51
C ARG A 25 -3.43 9.50 25.83
N LYS A 26 -4.43 10.10 26.48
CA LYS A 26 -5.69 9.41 26.77
C LYS A 26 -6.43 9.13 25.45
N GLY A 27 -7.03 7.95 25.31
CA GLY A 27 -7.80 7.59 24.11
C GLY A 27 -6.94 7.33 22.88
N GLU A 28 -5.65 7.07 23.07
CA GLU A 28 -4.69 6.81 22.00
C GLU A 28 -4.47 5.30 21.82
N LEU A 29 -4.36 4.83 20.57
CA LEU A 29 -3.77 3.54 20.26
C LEU A 29 -2.28 3.74 19.95
N PHE A 30 -1.44 3.39 20.92
CA PHE A 30 0.00 3.59 20.88
C PHE A 30 0.71 2.28 20.57
N GLY A 31 1.51 2.26 19.51
CA GLY A 31 2.28 1.09 19.11
C GLY A 31 3.71 1.11 19.63
N ILE A 32 4.22 -0.03 20.07
CA ILE A 32 5.64 -0.26 20.37
C ILE A 32 6.19 -1.23 19.33
N LEU A 33 7.22 -0.78 18.62
CA LEU A 33 7.99 -1.50 17.61
C LEU A 33 9.42 -1.70 18.09
N GLY A 34 10.14 -2.56 17.40
CA GLY A 34 11.55 -2.83 17.64
C GLY A 34 11.91 -4.28 17.33
N PRO A 35 13.19 -4.59 17.07
CA PRO A 35 13.67 -5.95 16.85
C PRO A 35 13.44 -6.85 18.07
N ASN A 36 13.61 -8.15 17.89
CA ASN A 36 13.62 -9.09 19.02
C ASN A 36 14.75 -8.74 19.99
N GLY A 37 14.49 -8.84 21.29
CA GLY A 37 15.46 -8.49 22.33
C GLY A 37 15.58 -6.99 22.64
N SER A 38 14.90 -6.10 21.92
CA SER A 38 14.93 -4.64 22.18
C SER A 38 14.36 -4.20 23.52
N GLY A 39 13.62 -5.07 24.23
CA GLY A 39 13.06 -4.76 25.55
C GLY A 39 11.57 -4.41 25.58
N LYS A 40 10.82 -4.57 24.48
CA LYS A 40 9.38 -4.24 24.37
C LYS A 40 8.52 -4.85 25.47
N THR A 41 8.55 -6.18 25.63
CA THR A 41 7.82 -6.90 26.69
C THR A 41 8.28 -6.48 28.09
N THR A 42 9.57 -6.23 28.27
CA THR A 42 10.13 -5.76 29.55
C THR A 42 9.58 -4.38 29.91
N LEU A 43 9.48 -3.47 28.94
CA LEU A 43 8.86 -2.15 29.11
C LEU A 43 7.40 -2.27 29.50
N LEU A 44 6.64 -3.12 28.79
CA LEU A 44 5.22 -3.36 29.09
C LEU A 44 5.01 -3.93 30.50
N LYS A 45 5.87 -4.85 30.95
CA LYS A 45 5.88 -5.41 32.32
C LYS A 45 6.23 -4.37 33.40
N MET A 46 7.08 -3.40 33.09
CA MET A 46 7.38 -2.30 34.02
C MET A 46 6.22 -1.31 34.12
N ILE A 47 5.59 -0.99 32.99
CA ILE A 47 4.40 -0.11 32.95
C ILE A 47 3.23 -0.76 33.72
N SER A 48 3.05 -2.08 33.61
CA SER A 48 2.01 -2.80 34.35
C SER A 48 2.29 -2.96 35.85
N GLY A 49 3.50 -2.64 36.30
CA GLY A 49 3.93 -2.83 37.69
C GLY A 49 4.29 -4.26 38.06
N ILE A 50 4.30 -5.20 37.11
CA ILE A 50 4.71 -6.60 37.33
C ILE A 50 6.22 -6.70 37.57
N LEU A 51 7.01 -5.93 36.81
CA LEU A 51 8.46 -5.88 36.93
C LEU A 51 8.89 -4.56 37.58
N PRO A 52 9.64 -4.56 38.70
CA PRO A 52 10.19 -3.32 39.25
C PRO A 52 11.26 -2.73 38.33
N TYR A 53 11.45 -1.41 38.42
CA TYR A 53 12.50 -0.67 37.73
C TYR A 53 13.49 -0.04 38.71
N ASN A 54 14.75 0.11 38.29
CA ASN A 54 15.84 0.57 39.16
C ASN A 54 15.91 2.10 39.23
N ARG A 55 15.74 2.82 38.10
CA ARG A 55 15.79 4.29 38.02
C ARG A 55 14.74 4.84 37.05
N GLY A 56 14.51 6.15 37.11
CA GLY A 56 13.50 6.86 36.33
C GLY A 56 12.12 6.87 37.01
N ASN A 57 11.12 7.36 36.28
CA ASN A 57 9.75 7.47 36.75
C ASN A 57 8.75 6.88 35.74
N ILE A 58 7.68 6.30 36.27
CA ILE A 58 6.46 6.03 35.52
C ILE A 58 5.33 6.77 36.24
N LEU A 59 4.69 7.72 35.57
CA LEU A 59 3.57 8.49 36.09
C LEU A 59 2.28 8.08 35.38
N LEU A 60 1.26 7.77 36.18
CA LEU A 60 -0.10 7.50 35.73
C LEU A 60 -0.97 8.64 36.26
N LYS A 61 -1.61 9.39 35.36
CA LYS A 61 -2.41 10.59 35.71
C LYS A 61 -1.65 11.60 36.59
N GLY A 62 -0.36 11.78 36.33
CA GLY A 62 0.52 12.67 37.10
C GLY A 62 0.96 12.13 38.47
N GLN A 63 0.56 10.91 38.85
CA GLN A 63 0.98 10.25 40.09
C GLN A 63 1.96 9.12 39.80
N HIS A 64 3.04 9.02 40.57
CA HIS A 64 4.01 7.92 40.44
C HIS A 64 3.32 6.55 40.60
N LEU A 65 3.65 5.61 39.70
CA LEU A 65 3.13 4.24 39.69
C LEU A 65 3.30 3.54 41.05
N LYS A 66 4.45 3.76 41.73
CA LYS A 66 4.76 3.19 43.06
C LYS A 66 3.79 3.61 44.18
N LYS A 67 2.99 4.67 43.98
CA LYS A 67 1.99 5.14 44.95
C LYS A 67 0.64 4.44 44.81
N TYR A 68 0.42 3.67 43.74
CA TYR A 68 -0.78 2.87 43.57
C TYR A 68 -0.62 1.53 44.31
N SER A 69 -1.63 1.10 45.05
CA SER A 69 -1.71 -0.28 45.51
C SER A 69 -2.01 -1.22 44.34
N THR A 70 -1.68 -2.50 44.47
CA THR A 70 -1.96 -3.51 43.44
C THR A 70 -3.44 -3.52 43.03
N LYS A 71 -4.35 -3.39 44.00
CA LYS A 71 -5.80 -3.34 43.73
C LYS A 71 -6.22 -2.06 43.00
N GLN A 72 -5.61 -0.92 43.30
CA GLN A 72 -5.86 0.33 42.57
C GLN A 72 -5.33 0.23 41.14
N LEU A 73 -4.13 -0.32 40.96
CA LEU A 73 -3.53 -0.48 39.64
C LEU A 73 -4.34 -1.43 38.75
N ALA A 74 -4.82 -2.54 39.32
CA ALA A 74 -5.71 -3.49 38.67
C ALA A 74 -7.14 -2.96 38.41
N LYS A 75 -7.44 -1.69 38.72
CA LYS A 75 -8.65 -1.01 38.23
C LYS A 75 -8.37 -0.07 37.06
N VAL A 76 -7.11 0.30 36.87
CA VAL A 76 -6.71 1.31 35.88
C VAL A 76 -5.97 0.69 34.70
N ILE A 77 -5.16 -0.34 34.93
CA ILE A 77 -4.37 -1.03 33.92
C ILE A 77 -4.80 -2.50 33.82
N ALA A 78 -5.19 -2.94 32.63
CA ALA A 78 -5.34 -4.36 32.30
C ALA A 78 -4.23 -4.79 31.33
N VAL A 79 -3.84 -6.06 31.41
CA VAL A 79 -2.79 -6.64 30.55
C VAL A 79 -3.34 -7.86 29.83
N LEU A 80 -3.23 -7.88 28.51
CA LEU A 80 -3.38 -9.08 27.70
C LEU A 80 -1.99 -9.64 27.40
N SER A 81 -1.62 -10.71 28.09
CA SER A 81 -0.32 -11.38 27.94
C SER A 81 -0.34 -12.40 26.80
N GLN A 82 0.81 -12.63 26.18
CA GLN A 82 1.03 -13.61 25.11
C GLN A 82 0.82 -15.08 25.54
N HIS A 83 0.94 -15.38 26.83
CA HIS A 83 0.84 -16.76 27.36
C HIS A 83 -0.24 -16.89 28.42
N SER A 84 -1.30 -17.62 28.09
CA SER A 84 -2.28 -18.14 29.05
C SER A 84 -2.08 -19.65 29.19
N SER A 85 -1.11 -20.08 30.00
CA SER A 85 -1.05 -21.49 30.40
C SER A 85 -2.15 -21.72 31.43
N GLU A 86 -3.28 -22.27 31.00
CA GLU A 86 -4.34 -22.66 31.93
C GLU A 86 -3.97 -24.00 32.59
N ALA A 87 -3.80 -23.97 33.91
CA ALA A 87 -3.68 -25.17 34.73
C ALA A 87 -5.06 -25.79 35.08
N PHE A 88 -6.16 -25.07 34.79
CA PHE A 88 -7.53 -25.45 35.15
C PHE A 88 -8.51 -25.08 34.05
N SER A 89 -9.55 -25.90 33.84
CA SER A 89 -10.57 -25.70 32.82
C SER A 89 -11.72 -24.83 33.35
N TYR A 90 -11.68 -23.53 33.09
CA TYR A 90 -12.80 -22.61 33.34
C TYR A 90 -13.70 -22.50 32.10
N SER A 91 -14.99 -22.19 32.31
CA SER A 91 -15.85 -21.72 31.23
C SER A 91 -15.44 -20.32 30.76
N VAL A 92 -15.86 -19.94 29.56
CA VAL A 92 -15.67 -18.59 29.03
C VAL A 92 -16.24 -17.54 29.97
N ARG A 93 -17.47 -17.73 30.46
CA ARG A 93 -18.10 -16.78 31.38
C ARG A 93 -17.32 -16.64 32.67
N GLU A 94 -16.88 -17.74 33.27
CA GLU A 94 -16.06 -17.70 34.50
C GLU A 94 -14.76 -16.95 34.25
N THR A 95 -14.10 -17.20 33.11
CA THR A 95 -12.85 -16.55 32.74
C THR A 95 -13.03 -15.04 32.59
N VAL A 96 -14.08 -14.59 31.89
CA VAL A 96 -14.38 -13.16 31.74
C VAL A 96 -14.74 -12.53 33.09
N SER A 97 -15.48 -13.26 33.93
CA SER A 97 -15.90 -12.81 35.26
C SER A 97 -14.73 -12.52 36.20
N LEU A 98 -13.59 -13.21 36.03
CA LEU A 98 -12.36 -12.91 36.78
C LEU A 98 -11.85 -11.48 36.57
N GLY A 99 -12.21 -10.82 35.45
CA GLY A 99 -11.89 -9.41 35.22
C GLY A 99 -12.50 -8.47 36.28
N ARG A 100 -13.58 -8.88 36.95
CA ARG A 100 -14.24 -8.10 38.01
C ARG A 100 -13.61 -8.27 39.39
N TYR A 101 -12.60 -9.14 39.54
CA TYR A 101 -11.99 -9.44 40.83
C TYR A 101 -11.47 -8.19 41.57
N ALA A 102 -10.88 -7.23 40.86
CA ALA A 102 -10.37 -5.99 41.45
C ALA A 102 -11.49 -5.08 42.00
N HIS A 103 -12.73 -5.22 41.51
CA HIS A 103 -13.89 -4.41 41.88
C HIS A 103 -14.68 -4.99 43.05
N GLN A 104 -14.56 -6.28 43.32
CA GLN A 104 -15.19 -6.93 44.47
C GLN A 104 -14.69 -6.31 45.80
N SER A 105 -15.63 -6.01 46.69
CA SER A 105 -15.35 -5.39 47.99
C SER A 105 -16.14 -6.04 49.13
N GLY A 106 -15.54 -6.12 50.31
CA GLY A 106 -16.17 -6.68 51.52
C GLY A 106 -15.61 -8.05 51.92
N PHE A 107 -16.07 -8.57 53.06
CA PHE A 107 -15.61 -9.86 53.63
C PHE A 107 -16.18 -11.08 52.88
N PHE A 108 -17.24 -10.89 52.08
CA PHE A 108 -17.99 -11.95 51.40
C PHE A 108 -17.93 -11.91 49.85
N ASN A 109 -17.16 -10.99 49.24
CA ASN A 109 -16.99 -10.85 47.77
C ASN A 109 -18.29 -11.11 46.97
N GLU A 110 -19.34 -10.32 47.21
CA GLU A 110 -20.63 -10.54 46.54
C GLU A 110 -20.59 -10.08 45.07
N TRP A 111 -21.11 -10.94 44.19
CA TRP A 111 -21.32 -10.66 42.77
C TRP A 111 -22.49 -9.69 42.60
N SER A 112 -22.24 -8.51 42.01
CA SER A 112 -23.29 -7.50 41.85
C SER A 112 -24.04 -7.62 40.50
N LYS A 113 -25.21 -6.99 40.40
CA LYS A 113 -25.93 -6.86 39.12
C LYS A 113 -25.15 -6.04 38.09
N GLU A 114 -24.30 -5.11 38.56
CA GLU A 114 -23.44 -4.29 37.71
C GLU A 114 -22.31 -5.14 37.11
N ASP A 115 -21.69 -6.01 37.92
CA ASP A 115 -20.66 -6.96 37.44
C ASP A 115 -21.24 -7.89 36.37
N GLU A 116 -22.45 -8.42 36.60
CA GLU A 116 -23.16 -9.25 35.62
C GLU A 116 -23.41 -8.51 34.31
N ALA A 117 -23.88 -7.25 34.37
CA ALA A 117 -24.14 -6.44 33.20
C ALA A 117 -22.87 -6.16 32.39
N ILE A 118 -21.77 -5.80 33.07
CA ILE A 118 -20.47 -5.52 32.43
C ILE A 118 -19.92 -6.78 31.75
N VAL A 119 -19.99 -7.93 32.42
CA VAL A 119 -19.53 -9.20 31.83
C VAL A 119 -20.35 -9.54 30.59
N GLN A 120 -21.68 -9.41 30.65
CA GLN A 120 -22.55 -9.69 29.51
C GLN A 120 -22.28 -8.75 28.32
N ASP A 121 -22.14 -7.45 28.60
CA ASP A 121 -21.87 -6.43 27.58
C ASP A 121 -20.51 -6.69 26.90
N VAL A 122 -19.47 -6.96 27.67
CA VAL A 122 -18.14 -7.23 27.14
C VAL A 122 -18.13 -8.53 26.33
N MET A 123 -18.77 -9.60 26.82
CA MET A 123 -18.89 -10.85 26.06
C MET A 123 -19.65 -10.67 24.74
N SER A 124 -20.65 -9.79 24.72
CA SER A 124 -21.37 -9.42 23.50
C SER A 124 -20.46 -8.67 22.54
N TRP A 125 -19.75 -7.64 23.02
CA TRP A 125 -18.88 -6.81 22.17
C TRP A 125 -17.69 -7.58 21.59
N THR A 126 -17.14 -8.54 22.33
CA THR A 126 -16.04 -9.38 21.85
C THR A 126 -16.53 -10.64 21.12
N GLY A 127 -17.84 -10.82 20.95
CA GLY A 127 -18.40 -11.94 20.20
C GLY A 127 -18.16 -13.32 20.84
N VAL A 128 -18.02 -13.39 22.17
CA VAL A 128 -17.81 -14.65 22.91
C VAL A 128 -19.05 -15.14 23.65
N ALA A 129 -20.13 -14.34 23.66
CA ALA A 129 -21.36 -14.66 24.38
C ALA A 129 -22.02 -15.98 23.91
N SER A 130 -21.89 -16.36 22.64
CA SER A 130 -22.51 -17.57 22.08
C SER A 130 -21.91 -18.88 22.62
N PHE A 131 -20.72 -18.83 23.21
CA PHE A 131 -20.02 -19.98 23.79
C PHE A 131 -19.63 -19.74 25.26
N GLN A 132 -20.39 -18.91 25.96
CA GLN A 132 -20.13 -18.52 27.35
C GLN A 132 -20.01 -19.71 28.33
N ASP A 133 -20.73 -20.81 28.08
CA ASP A 133 -20.72 -22.01 28.94
C ASP A 133 -19.66 -23.03 28.52
N GLN A 134 -18.94 -22.79 27.41
CA GLN A 134 -17.91 -23.70 26.93
C GLN A 134 -16.61 -23.54 27.72
N PRO A 135 -15.89 -24.64 28.00
CA PRO A 135 -14.54 -24.58 28.50
C PRO A 135 -13.58 -23.85 27.55
N THR A 136 -12.77 -22.93 28.08
CA THR A 136 -11.79 -22.13 27.31
C THR A 136 -10.77 -22.96 26.55
N HIS A 137 -10.37 -24.12 27.08
CA HIS A 137 -9.40 -25.02 26.46
C HIS A 137 -9.93 -25.73 25.19
N LEU A 138 -11.24 -25.74 24.96
CA LEU A 138 -11.86 -26.31 23.75
C LEU A 138 -11.95 -25.31 22.59
N LEU A 139 -11.65 -24.03 22.86
CA LEU A 139 -11.74 -22.96 21.88
C LEU A 139 -10.54 -22.97 20.93
N SER A 140 -10.74 -22.45 19.72
CA SER A 140 -9.64 -22.09 18.83
C SER A 140 -8.75 -21.00 19.46
N GLY A 141 -7.53 -20.85 18.95
CA GLY A 141 -6.60 -19.83 19.44
C GLY A 141 -7.19 -18.40 19.38
N GLY A 142 -7.91 -18.07 18.32
CA GLY A 142 -8.55 -16.76 18.15
C GLY A 142 -9.74 -16.52 19.07
N GLU A 143 -10.61 -17.52 19.24
CA GLU A 143 -11.70 -17.45 20.20
C GLU A 143 -11.18 -17.27 21.62
N ARG A 144 -10.16 -18.05 21.99
CA ARG A 144 -9.51 -17.96 23.30
C ARG A 144 -8.90 -16.57 23.53
N GLN A 145 -8.25 -15.99 22.52
CA GLN A 145 -7.73 -14.62 22.60
C GLN A 145 -8.85 -13.59 22.87
N ARG A 146 -10.03 -13.75 22.25
CA ARG A 146 -11.19 -12.88 22.51
C ARG A 146 -11.75 -13.05 23.92
N VAL A 147 -11.68 -14.25 24.50
CA VAL A 147 -12.07 -14.48 25.90
C VAL A 147 -11.12 -13.73 26.84
N PHE A 148 -9.81 -13.80 26.63
CA PHE A 148 -8.85 -13.07 27.46
C PHE A 148 -8.92 -11.56 27.26
N LEU A 149 -9.19 -11.11 26.05
CA LEU A 149 -9.49 -9.70 25.80
C LEU A 149 -10.75 -9.28 26.56
N ALA A 150 -11.82 -10.08 26.50
CA ALA A 150 -13.05 -9.84 27.25
C ALA A 150 -12.79 -9.76 28.76
N GLN A 151 -12.00 -10.68 29.30
CA GLN A 151 -11.57 -10.64 30.70
C GLN A 151 -10.85 -9.31 31.04
N ALA A 152 -9.87 -8.90 30.22
CA ALA A 152 -9.13 -7.67 30.43
C ALA A 152 -10.02 -6.42 30.38
N LEU A 153 -11.04 -6.42 29.53
CA LEU A 153 -11.98 -5.31 29.37
C LEU A 153 -13.07 -5.29 30.44
N ALA A 154 -13.49 -6.46 30.93
CA ALA A 154 -14.41 -6.56 32.05
C ALA A 154 -13.83 -5.88 33.29
N GLN A 155 -12.51 -5.74 33.39
CA GLN A 155 -11.84 -4.95 34.41
C GLN A 155 -12.15 -3.43 34.35
N GLU A 156 -12.75 -2.95 33.25
CA GLU A 156 -12.95 -1.53 32.92
C GLU A 156 -11.67 -0.70 33.02
N PRO A 157 -10.58 -1.12 32.34
CA PRO A 157 -9.31 -0.43 32.43
C PRO A 157 -9.39 0.93 31.71
N GLU A 158 -8.59 1.87 32.17
CA GLU A 158 -8.35 3.10 31.42
C GLU A 158 -7.16 2.93 30.46
N ILE A 159 -6.23 2.03 30.80
CA ILE A 159 -5.10 1.62 29.96
C ILE A 159 -5.15 0.11 29.74
N LEU A 160 -5.21 -0.32 28.49
CA LEU A 160 -5.06 -1.70 28.08
C LEU A 160 -3.66 -1.90 27.48
N LEU A 161 -2.88 -2.78 28.11
CA LEU A 161 -1.55 -3.17 27.65
C LEU A 161 -1.64 -4.50 26.91
N LEU A 162 -1.13 -4.54 25.67
CA LEU A 162 -1.22 -5.71 24.81
C LEU A 162 0.18 -6.15 24.38
N ASP A 163 0.56 -7.37 24.73
CA ASP A 163 1.80 -7.97 24.26
C ASP A 163 1.52 -8.85 23.04
N GLU A 164 1.79 -8.32 21.85
CA GLU A 164 1.65 -9.03 20.56
C GLU A 164 0.26 -9.64 20.33
N PRO A 165 -0.82 -8.86 20.47
CA PRO A 165 -2.18 -9.39 20.57
C PRO A 165 -2.70 -10.04 19.28
N THR A 166 -2.03 -9.80 18.15
CA THR A 166 -2.36 -10.30 16.81
C THR A 166 -1.60 -11.57 16.42
N ASN A 167 -0.61 -11.99 17.21
CA ASN A 167 0.18 -13.18 16.90
C ASN A 167 -0.69 -14.44 16.94
N HIS A 168 -0.45 -15.36 16.00
CA HIS A 168 -1.21 -16.61 15.82
C HIS A 168 -2.70 -16.45 15.44
N LEU A 169 -3.14 -15.22 15.09
CA LEU A 169 -4.46 -14.97 14.52
C LEU A 169 -4.40 -14.93 12.99
N ASP A 170 -5.47 -15.36 12.33
CA ASP A 170 -5.65 -15.12 10.90
C ASP A 170 -5.98 -13.64 10.60
N LEU A 171 -5.91 -13.25 9.33
CA LEU A 171 -6.08 -11.87 8.90
C LEU A 171 -7.45 -11.28 9.28
N THR A 172 -8.51 -12.09 9.24
CA THR A 172 -9.87 -11.65 9.58
C THR A 172 -9.93 -11.28 11.05
N TYR A 173 -9.44 -12.16 11.93
CA TYR A 173 -9.46 -11.92 13.37
C TYR A 173 -8.49 -10.81 13.81
N GLN A 174 -7.32 -10.68 13.15
CA GLN A 174 -6.42 -9.54 13.40
C GLN A 174 -7.12 -8.22 13.12
N LYS A 175 -7.82 -8.12 11.98
CA LYS A 175 -8.57 -6.93 11.59
C LYS A 175 -9.69 -6.62 12.59
N GLU A 176 -10.54 -7.60 12.90
CA GLU A 176 -11.66 -7.42 13.84
C GLU A 176 -11.20 -6.92 15.21
N LEU A 177 -10.11 -7.50 15.73
CA LEU A 177 -9.52 -7.10 17.00
C LEU A 177 -9.04 -5.65 16.98
N LEU A 178 -8.27 -5.27 15.96
CA LEU A 178 -7.70 -3.92 15.87
C LEU A 178 -8.77 -2.86 15.58
N ASP A 179 -9.79 -3.19 14.78
CA ASP A 179 -10.97 -2.34 14.55
C ASP A 179 -11.73 -2.09 15.86
N LEU A 180 -11.94 -3.14 16.67
CA LEU A 180 -12.62 -3.04 17.95
C LEU A 180 -11.84 -2.15 18.93
N LEU A 181 -10.53 -2.38 19.05
CA LEU A 181 -9.65 -1.56 19.89
C LEU A 181 -9.68 -0.10 19.43
N LYS A 182 -9.57 0.16 18.13
CA LYS A 182 -9.60 1.51 17.58
C LYS A 182 -10.93 2.19 17.84
N LYS A 183 -12.04 1.48 17.67
CA LYS A 183 -13.38 1.99 17.98
C LYS A 183 -13.48 2.43 19.44
N TRP A 184 -13.00 1.62 20.39
CA TRP A 184 -13.07 1.98 21.82
C TRP A 184 -12.12 3.09 22.24
N THR A 185 -10.97 3.23 21.58
CA THR A 185 -10.12 4.40 21.83
C THR A 185 -10.88 5.71 21.56
N ARG A 186 -11.73 5.72 20.52
CA ARG A 186 -12.55 6.88 20.11
C ARG A 186 -13.82 7.05 20.94
N GLU A 187 -14.58 5.97 21.13
CA GLU A 187 -15.92 6.04 21.75
C GLU A 187 -15.87 6.01 23.28
N LYS A 188 -14.93 5.26 23.86
CA LYS A 188 -14.85 5.03 25.31
C LYS A 188 -13.66 5.73 25.96
N GLY A 189 -12.78 6.34 25.16
CA GLY A 189 -11.56 6.98 25.65
C GLY A 189 -10.55 5.98 26.24
N LEU A 190 -10.64 4.69 25.87
CA LEU A 190 -9.70 3.66 26.27
C LEU A 190 -8.33 3.96 25.69
N THR A 191 -7.29 3.93 26.52
CA THR A 191 -5.91 4.07 26.03
C THR A 191 -5.32 2.69 25.81
N VAL A 192 -4.77 2.43 24.63
CA VAL A 192 -4.19 1.12 24.29
C VAL A 192 -2.70 1.29 24.04
N VAL A 193 -1.87 0.49 24.69
CA VAL A 193 -0.45 0.38 24.41
C VAL A 193 -0.17 -1.04 23.96
N SER A 194 0.20 -1.20 22.69
CA SER A 194 0.31 -2.53 22.07
C SER A 194 1.67 -2.71 21.41
N ILE A 195 2.26 -3.88 21.61
CA ILE A 195 3.46 -4.31 20.90
C ILE A 195 3.06 -4.90 19.54
N PHE A 196 3.72 -4.46 18.47
CA PHE A 196 3.48 -4.95 17.12
C PHE A 196 4.77 -5.51 16.50
N HIS A 197 4.62 -6.61 15.75
CA HIS A 197 5.66 -7.13 14.86
C HIS A 197 5.44 -6.74 13.40
N ASP A 198 4.18 -6.65 13.00
CA ASP A 198 3.81 -6.21 11.66
C ASP A 198 3.80 -4.68 11.60
N LEU A 199 4.76 -4.13 10.87
CA LEU A 199 4.93 -2.69 10.65
C LEU A 199 3.73 -2.07 9.93
N ASN A 200 3.05 -2.82 9.05
CA ASN A 200 1.90 -2.35 8.31
C ASN A 200 0.66 -2.27 9.20
N LEU A 201 0.42 -3.27 10.05
CA LEU A 201 -0.67 -3.20 11.04
C LEU A 201 -0.43 -2.03 12.02
N ALA A 202 0.80 -1.86 12.49
CA ALA A 202 1.16 -0.72 13.33
C ALA A 202 0.90 0.62 12.61
N GLY A 203 1.29 0.70 11.33
CA GLY A 203 1.10 1.88 10.49
C GLY A 203 -0.36 2.24 10.22
N LEU A 204 -1.25 1.24 10.14
CA LEU A 204 -2.67 1.41 9.87
C LEU A 204 -3.49 1.83 11.10
N TYR A 205 -3.20 1.24 12.27
CA TYR A 205 -4.07 1.38 13.44
C TYR A 205 -3.55 2.34 14.52
N CYS A 206 -2.23 2.50 14.64
CA CYS A 206 -1.65 3.31 15.71
C CYS A 206 -1.70 4.80 15.39
N ASP A 207 -1.99 5.60 16.41
CA ASP A 207 -1.93 7.06 16.33
C ASP A 207 -0.47 7.55 16.40
N ARG A 208 0.35 6.92 17.25
CA ARG A 208 1.80 7.12 17.34
C ARG A 208 2.50 5.80 17.61
N LEU A 209 3.77 5.75 17.24
CA LEU A 209 4.65 4.60 17.36
C LEU A 209 5.91 4.97 18.14
N LEU A 210 6.36 4.05 18.99
CA LEU A 210 7.66 4.04 19.63
C LEU A 210 8.49 2.93 18.98
N LEU A 211 9.61 3.28 18.35
CA LEU A 211 10.61 2.34 17.88
C LEU A 211 11.71 2.20 18.93
N LEU A 212 11.80 1.00 19.50
CA LEU A 212 12.77 0.63 20.53
C LEU A 212 13.91 -0.16 19.91
N GLU A 213 15.14 0.18 20.28
CA GLU A 213 16.36 -0.47 19.79
C GLU A 213 17.35 -0.58 20.95
N ASN A 214 17.87 -1.78 21.21
CA ASN A 214 18.87 -2.02 22.26
C ASN A 214 18.52 -1.43 23.65
N GLY A 215 17.24 -1.43 24.01
CA GLY A 215 16.77 -0.91 25.30
C GLY A 215 16.58 0.61 25.35
N GLU A 216 16.80 1.31 24.25
CA GLU A 216 16.71 2.78 24.11
C GLU A 216 15.64 3.17 23.09
N VAL A 217 15.15 4.42 23.22
CA VAL A 217 14.23 5.00 22.25
C VAL A 217 15.01 5.44 21.02
N ASN A 218 14.86 4.73 19.90
CA ASN A 218 15.42 5.16 18.62
C ASN A 218 14.57 6.31 18.05
N ARG A 219 13.24 6.12 17.99
CA ARG A 219 12.32 7.12 17.47
C ARG A 219 10.94 6.99 18.09
N TYR A 220 10.25 8.11 18.26
CA TYR A 220 8.91 8.14 18.82
C TYR A 220 8.08 9.26 18.20
N ASP A 221 7.17 8.93 17.29
CA ASP A 221 6.42 9.89 16.47
C ASP A 221 5.20 9.23 15.80
N THR A 222 4.55 9.91 14.86
CA THR A 222 3.53 9.36 13.95
C THR A 222 4.08 8.20 13.12
N PRO A 223 3.22 7.30 12.63
CA PRO A 223 3.66 6.18 11.81
C PRO A 223 4.50 6.55 10.59
N ASN A 224 4.18 7.66 9.92
CA ASN A 224 4.90 8.10 8.74
C ASN A 224 6.35 8.50 9.03
N GLU A 225 6.60 9.04 10.22
CA GLU A 225 7.93 9.48 10.66
C GLU A 225 8.75 8.33 11.22
N VAL A 226 8.12 7.39 11.94
CA VAL A 226 8.78 6.21 12.50
C VAL A 226 9.12 5.19 11.42
N LEU A 227 8.21 4.93 10.49
CA LEU A 227 8.36 3.93 9.42
C LEU A 227 9.06 4.51 8.17
N LYS A 228 10.04 5.41 8.36
CA LYS A 228 10.91 5.85 7.26
C LYS A 228 11.84 4.72 6.85
N GLN A 229 12.15 4.65 5.56
CA GLN A 229 12.97 3.58 5.01
C GLN A 229 14.32 3.45 5.71
N GLU A 230 15.10 4.52 5.76
CA GLU A 230 16.40 4.55 6.44
C GLU A 230 16.30 4.10 7.91
N THR A 231 15.28 4.56 8.64
CA THR A 231 15.07 4.18 10.04
C THR A 231 14.87 2.66 10.18
N ILE A 232 13.98 2.09 9.37
CA ILE A 232 13.64 0.66 9.45
C ILE A 232 14.82 -0.20 8.98
N GLU A 233 15.52 0.20 7.92
CA GLU A 233 16.71 -0.50 7.42
C GLU A 233 17.83 -0.55 8.46
N ASN A 234 18.07 0.57 9.14
CA ASN A 234 19.12 0.63 10.18
C ASN A 234 18.77 -0.22 11.40
N VAL A 235 17.52 -0.16 11.87
CA VAL A 235 17.10 -0.82 13.12
C VAL A 235 16.83 -2.33 12.93
N TYR A 236 16.23 -2.72 11.81
CA TYR A 236 15.90 -4.12 11.52
C TYR A 236 16.93 -4.83 10.63
N HIS A 237 17.97 -4.12 10.17
CA HIS A 237 18.99 -4.65 9.25
C HIS A 237 18.39 -5.34 8.03
N THR A 238 17.28 -4.82 7.53
CA THR A 238 16.47 -5.42 6.45
C THR A 238 16.13 -4.35 5.45
N GLU A 239 16.45 -4.59 4.17
CA GLU A 239 16.10 -3.65 3.10
C GLU A 239 14.58 -3.66 2.85
N ILE A 240 13.99 -2.47 2.81
CA ILE A 240 12.56 -2.31 2.62
C ILE A 240 12.26 -1.21 1.60
N ARG A 241 11.05 -1.21 1.04
CA ARG A 241 10.51 -0.04 0.34
C ARG A 241 9.28 0.47 1.05
N LYS A 242 9.20 1.80 1.17
CA LYS A 242 8.04 2.49 1.72
C LYS A 242 7.20 3.04 0.56
N HIS A 243 5.91 2.76 0.55
CA HIS A 243 4.95 3.40 -0.34
C HIS A 243 3.67 3.77 0.43
N PRO A 244 2.89 4.76 -0.05
CA PRO A 244 1.60 5.08 0.55
C PRO A 244 0.62 3.91 0.37
N HIS A 245 -0.19 3.65 1.39
CA HIS A 245 -1.30 2.71 1.25
C HIS A 245 -2.32 3.28 0.23
N PRO A 246 -2.87 2.46 -0.68
CA PRO A 246 -3.67 2.95 -1.82
C PRO A 246 -5.02 3.59 -1.41
N ILE A 247 -5.56 3.22 -0.26
CA ILE A 247 -6.91 3.65 0.18
C ILE A 247 -6.87 4.56 1.42
N VAL A 248 -5.85 4.43 2.27
CA VAL A 248 -5.81 5.12 3.58
C VAL A 248 -4.52 5.91 3.71
N PRO A 249 -4.50 7.05 4.42
CA PRO A 249 -3.32 7.89 4.57
C PRO A 249 -2.32 7.29 5.58
N ALA A 250 -1.83 6.10 5.29
CA ALA A 250 -0.90 5.34 6.12
C ALA A 250 0.30 4.88 5.29
N PRO A 251 1.49 4.75 5.91
CA PRO A 251 2.63 4.12 5.25
C PRO A 251 2.42 2.61 5.13
N GLN A 252 2.95 2.04 4.07
CA GLN A 252 3.09 0.60 3.92
C GLN A 252 4.53 0.27 3.54
N VAL A 253 5.05 -0.76 4.20
CA VAL A 253 6.41 -1.27 4.11
C VAL A 253 6.36 -2.62 3.41
N VAL A 254 7.17 -2.78 2.36
CA VAL A 254 7.31 -4.03 1.62
C VAL A 254 8.75 -4.50 1.62
N LEU A 255 8.94 -5.82 1.68
CA LEU A 255 10.25 -6.47 1.67
C LEU A 255 10.75 -6.66 0.23
N LEU A 256 12.07 -6.59 0.06
CA LEU A 256 12.73 -6.95 -1.19
C LEU A 256 13.51 -8.27 -1.01
N PRO A 257 13.25 -9.30 -1.84
CA PRO A 257 14.01 -10.55 -1.77
C PRO A 257 15.43 -10.37 -2.34
N GLU A 258 16.44 -10.97 -1.69
CA GLU A 258 17.84 -10.88 -2.14
C GLU A 258 18.08 -11.37 -3.57
N SER A 259 17.28 -12.36 -4.02
CA SER A 259 17.36 -12.93 -5.37
C SER A 259 17.12 -11.90 -6.48
N TYR A 260 16.43 -10.79 -6.16
CA TYR A 260 16.23 -9.68 -7.07
C TYR A 260 17.57 -9.04 -7.50
N TYR A 261 18.54 -8.94 -6.57
CA TYR A 261 19.85 -8.37 -6.86
C TYR A 261 20.77 -9.30 -7.64
N GLN A 262 20.61 -10.62 -7.45
CA GLN A 262 21.48 -11.62 -8.08
C GLN A 262 21.15 -11.83 -9.57
N ASN A 263 19.91 -11.56 -10.01
CA ASN A 263 19.45 -11.77 -11.38
C ASN A 263 19.50 -10.50 -12.28
N ARG A 264 20.59 -9.73 -12.19
CA ARG A 264 20.88 -8.59 -13.09
C ARG A 264 21.47 -9.02 -14.44
N LYS A 265 20.88 -10.02 -15.12
CA LYS A 265 21.19 -10.19 -16.55
C LYS A 265 20.70 -8.95 -17.29
N ASP A 266 21.62 -8.28 -17.99
CA ASP A 266 21.35 -7.14 -18.88
C ASP A 266 20.62 -7.64 -20.11
N MET A 267 19.31 -7.80 -19.98
CA MET A 267 18.44 -8.05 -21.10
C MET A 267 17.79 -6.73 -21.50
N LYS A 268 17.84 -6.43 -22.78
CA LYS A 268 17.31 -5.19 -23.35
C LYS A 268 16.08 -5.49 -24.19
N ILE A 269 15.14 -4.57 -24.14
CA ILE A 269 14.01 -4.48 -25.05
C ILE A 269 14.55 -3.91 -26.35
N THR A 270 14.30 -4.61 -27.45
CA THR A 270 14.71 -4.21 -28.80
C THR A 270 13.54 -4.36 -29.77
N THR A 271 13.75 -3.98 -31.02
CA THR A 271 12.74 -4.18 -32.08
C THR A 271 12.49 -5.64 -32.40
N GLU A 272 13.39 -6.56 -32.03
CA GLU A 272 13.20 -8.01 -32.22
C GLU A 272 12.08 -8.59 -31.35
N ASN A 273 11.69 -7.87 -30.30
CA ASN A 273 10.59 -8.24 -29.42
C ASN A 273 9.21 -7.89 -29.99
N LEU A 274 9.15 -7.17 -31.12
CA LEU A 274 7.94 -6.63 -31.71
C LEU A 274 7.43 -7.54 -32.83
N THR A 275 6.15 -7.91 -32.76
CA THR A 275 5.41 -8.57 -33.85
C THR A 275 4.34 -7.62 -34.37
N VAL A 276 4.23 -7.48 -35.69
CA VAL A 276 3.20 -6.68 -36.35
C VAL A 276 2.39 -7.60 -37.25
N SER A 277 1.07 -7.64 -37.04
CA SER A 277 0.10 -8.30 -37.90
C SER A 277 -0.99 -7.31 -38.34
N GLN A 278 -1.93 -7.76 -39.18
CA GLN A 278 -3.09 -6.96 -39.58
C GLN A 278 -4.10 -6.75 -38.44
N GLU A 279 -4.13 -7.66 -37.47
CA GLU A 279 -5.11 -7.65 -36.39
C GLU A 279 -4.58 -6.94 -35.14
N PHE A 280 -3.28 -7.05 -34.86
CA PHE A 280 -2.66 -6.44 -33.69
C PHE A 280 -1.15 -6.21 -33.85
N ILE A 281 -0.62 -5.35 -32.99
CA ILE A 281 0.81 -5.21 -32.72
C ILE A 281 1.05 -5.79 -31.34
N SER A 282 2.06 -6.63 -31.18
CA SER A 282 2.45 -7.14 -29.87
C SER A 282 3.94 -6.95 -29.60
N LEU A 283 4.27 -6.63 -28.35
CA LEU A 283 5.64 -6.69 -27.84
C LEU A 283 5.68 -7.66 -26.67
N ILE A 284 6.53 -8.68 -26.76
CA ILE A 284 6.77 -9.64 -25.68
C ILE A 284 8.17 -9.35 -25.13
N ALA A 285 8.20 -8.72 -23.95
CA ALA A 285 9.45 -8.37 -23.29
C ALA A 285 10.11 -9.63 -22.73
N PRO A 286 11.44 -9.73 -22.65
CA PRO A 286 12.09 -10.92 -22.08
C PRO A 286 11.94 -11.05 -20.54
N MET A 287 11.34 -10.05 -19.88
CA MET A 287 11.03 -10.00 -18.45
C MET A 287 9.78 -9.14 -18.23
N SER A 288 9.20 -9.22 -17.04
CA SER A 288 8.21 -8.24 -16.60
C SER A 288 8.85 -6.86 -16.48
N LEU A 289 8.17 -5.86 -17.04
CA LEU A 289 8.54 -4.46 -17.02
C LEU A 289 7.63 -3.71 -16.05
N ARG A 290 8.20 -2.84 -15.23
CA ARG A 290 7.40 -1.91 -14.45
C ARG A 290 6.80 -0.89 -15.41
N THR A 291 5.49 -0.81 -15.45
CA THR A 291 4.76 -0.06 -16.48
C THR A 291 3.75 0.88 -15.84
N MET A 292 3.68 2.10 -16.38
CA MET A 292 2.57 3.04 -16.23
C MET A 292 1.78 3.06 -17.54
N SER A 293 0.48 2.80 -17.51
CA SER A 293 -0.33 2.70 -18.73
C SER A 293 -1.73 3.30 -18.58
N SER A 294 -2.22 3.91 -19.65
CA SER A 294 -3.62 4.31 -19.82
C SER A 294 -4.43 3.32 -20.70
N GLY A 295 -3.93 2.09 -20.89
CA GLY A 295 -4.55 1.08 -21.73
C GLY A 295 -5.94 0.63 -21.25
N VAL A 296 -6.67 -0.05 -22.13
CA VAL A 296 -7.99 -0.62 -21.84
C VAL A 296 -7.89 -1.67 -20.73
N THR A 297 -6.91 -2.57 -20.85
CA THR A 297 -6.51 -3.52 -19.80
C THR A 297 -5.08 -3.23 -19.34
N GLY A 298 -4.78 -3.55 -18.08
CA GLY A 298 -3.49 -3.23 -17.48
C GLY A 298 -3.25 -1.72 -17.31
N SER A 299 -4.30 -0.95 -17.00
CA SER A 299 -4.19 0.48 -16.68
C SER A 299 -3.66 0.72 -15.26
N GLY A 300 -3.02 1.88 -15.07
CA GLY A 300 -2.37 2.24 -13.83
C GLY A 300 -0.90 1.80 -13.81
N MET A 301 -0.41 1.45 -12.62
CA MET A 301 0.95 0.98 -12.39
C MET A 301 0.95 -0.53 -12.14
N GLY A 302 1.85 -1.26 -12.79
CA GLY A 302 1.98 -2.70 -12.60
C GLY A 302 3.23 -3.29 -13.23
N TRP A 303 3.34 -4.61 -13.18
CA TRP A 303 4.40 -5.38 -13.84
C TRP A 303 3.79 -6.20 -14.96
N TYR A 304 4.26 -5.99 -16.19
CA TYR A 304 3.70 -6.63 -17.39
C TYR A 304 4.80 -7.16 -18.28
N HIS A 305 4.54 -8.31 -18.88
CA HIS A 305 5.47 -9.00 -19.78
C HIS A 305 5.09 -8.78 -21.25
N THR A 306 3.79 -8.60 -21.51
CA THR A 306 3.22 -8.55 -22.85
C THR A 306 2.47 -7.23 -23.07
N PHE A 307 2.54 -6.69 -24.27
CA PHE A 307 1.90 -5.42 -24.65
C PHE A 307 1.22 -5.62 -26.00
N VAL A 308 -0.06 -5.28 -26.11
CA VAL A 308 -0.86 -5.52 -27.31
C VAL A 308 -1.62 -4.27 -27.70
N ASN A 309 -1.56 -3.89 -28.98
CA ASN A 309 -2.40 -2.86 -29.58
C ASN A 309 -3.25 -3.51 -30.68
N ARG A 310 -4.54 -3.71 -30.42
CA ARG A 310 -5.48 -4.38 -31.32
C ARG A 310 -6.15 -3.39 -32.27
N HIS A 311 -6.35 -3.77 -33.53
CA HIS A 311 -7.20 -3.03 -34.45
C HIS A 311 -8.69 -3.21 -34.11
N VAL A 312 -9.46 -2.13 -34.15
CA VAL A 312 -10.92 -2.14 -34.07
C VAL A 312 -11.53 -1.29 -35.18
N ASP A 313 -12.69 -1.68 -35.70
CA ASP A 313 -13.36 -0.92 -36.75
C ASP A 313 -13.83 0.46 -36.25
N LYS A 314 -14.07 1.40 -37.17
CA LYS A 314 -14.45 2.79 -36.81
C LYS A 314 -15.83 2.89 -36.17
N ASP A 315 -16.71 1.94 -36.47
CA ASP A 315 -18.04 1.77 -35.89
C ASP A 315 -18.03 0.89 -34.63
N TYR A 316 -16.84 0.58 -34.10
CA TYR A 316 -16.69 -0.15 -32.84
C TYR A 316 -17.49 0.52 -31.72
N ASN A 317 -18.52 -0.18 -31.27
CA ASN A 317 -19.40 0.23 -30.18
C ASN A 317 -19.58 -0.94 -29.22
N CYS A 318 -18.75 -0.95 -28.17
CA CYS A 318 -18.81 -1.96 -27.13
C CYS A 318 -19.21 -1.32 -25.80
N SER A 319 -20.19 -1.91 -25.12
CA SER A 319 -20.59 -1.51 -23.77
C SER A 319 -19.57 -1.90 -22.70
N ASN A 320 -18.74 -2.92 -22.96
CA ASN A 320 -17.70 -3.39 -22.04
C ASN A 320 -16.37 -3.69 -22.77
N PRO A 321 -15.61 -2.67 -23.17
CA PRO A 321 -14.37 -2.85 -23.93
C PRO A 321 -13.27 -3.60 -23.16
N ARG A 322 -13.33 -3.62 -21.82
CA ARG A 322 -12.33 -4.32 -20.98
C ARG A 322 -12.49 -5.83 -21.04
N GLU A 323 -13.72 -6.31 -20.93
CA GLU A 323 -14.02 -7.74 -20.98
C GLU A 323 -13.73 -8.30 -22.37
N GLU A 324 -14.16 -7.59 -23.42
CA GLU A 324 -13.88 -7.98 -24.79
C GLU A 324 -12.37 -8.01 -25.08
N MET A 325 -11.60 -7.02 -24.62
CA MET A 325 -10.15 -7.05 -24.76
C MET A 325 -9.53 -8.25 -24.06
N SER A 326 -10.00 -8.57 -22.86
CA SER A 326 -9.54 -9.74 -22.11
C SER A 326 -9.84 -11.06 -22.85
N GLU A 327 -11.02 -11.19 -23.47
CA GLU A 327 -11.37 -12.35 -24.29
C GLU A 327 -10.48 -12.45 -25.54
N PHE A 328 -10.27 -11.33 -26.23
CA PHE A 328 -9.38 -11.26 -27.38
C PHE A 328 -7.95 -11.70 -27.03
N LEU A 329 -7.42 -11.20 -25.91
CA LEU A 329 -6.09 -11.55 -25.42
C LEU A 329 -5.99 -13.07 -25.20
N LYS A 330 -6.95 -13.67 -24.49
CA LYS A 330 -6.98 -15.11 -24.25
C LYS A 330 -7.06 -15.93 -25.54
N ALA A 331 -7.91 -15.51 -26.48
CA ALA A 331 -8.07 -16.18 -27.78
C ALA A 331 -6.76 -16.19 -28.60
N ASN A 332 -5.91 -15.18 -28.40
CA ASN A 332 -4.61 -15.05 -29.06
C ASN A 332 -3.44 -15.56 -28.22
N GLY A 333 -3.70 -16.29 -27.13
CA GLY A 333 -2.68 -16.90 -26.28
C GLY A 333 -1.95 -15.92 -25.35
N PHE A 334 -2.50 -14.72 -25.14
CA PHE A 334 -1.98 -13.76 -24.18
C PHE A 334 -2.72 -13.85 -22.85
N GLU A 335 -1.98 -13.89 -21.75
CA GLU A 335 -2.54 -13.88 -20.40
C GLU A 335 -2.94 -12.43 -20.02
N PRO A 336 -4.23 -12.12 -19.79
CA PRO A 336 -4.67 -10.74 -19.54
C PRO A 336 -4.06 -10.11 -18.29
N SER A 337 -3.75 -10.91 -17.26
CA SER A 337 -3.15 -10.40 -16.02
C SER A 337 -1.70 -9.93 -16.19
N GLU A 338 -1.00 -10.41 -17.22
CA GLU A 338 0.39 -10.05 -17.55
C GLU A 338 0.50 -9.14 -18.79
N THR A 339 -0.64 -8.71 -19.34
CA THR A 339 -0.71 -7.98 -20.61
C THR A 339 -1.34 -6.58 -20.47
N VAL A 340 -0.66 -5.58 -21.01
CA VAL A 340 -1.28 -4.26 -21.27
C VAL A 340 -1.95 -4.28 -22.64
N GLY A 341 -3.26 -4.06 -22.68
CA GLY A 341 -4.05 -4.06 -23.90
C GLY A 341 -4.51 -2.65 -24.29
N MET A 342 -4.23 -2.25 -25.52
CA MET A 342 -4.74 -1.04 -26.17
C MET A 342 -5.53 -1.40 -27.42
N MET A 343 -6.35 -0.46 -27.88
CA MET A 343 -7.10 -0.57 -29.12
C MET A 343 -6.83 0.64 -30.01
N THR A 344 -6.88 0.45 -31.33
CA THR A 344 -6.73 1.52 -32.30
C THR A 344 -7.63 1.32 -33.51
N ALA A 345 -8.22 2.40 -34.01
CA ALA A 345 -8.95 2.41 -35.28
C ALA A 345 -8.01 2.59 -36.50
N VAL A 346 -6.70 2.67 -36.27
CA VAL A 346 -5.67 2.76 -37.30
C VAL A 346 -5.26 1.35 -37.73
N TYR A 347 -4.91 1.18 -39.00
CA TYR A 347 -4.30 -0.07 -39.45
C TYR A 347 -2.97 -0.28 -38.73
N THR A 348 -2.82 -1.42 -38.08
CA THR A 348 -1.64 -1.79 -37.27
C THR A 348 -0.35 -1.79 -38.06
N GLU A 349 -0.41 -2.06 -39.37
CA GLU A 349 0.74 -2.00 -40.28
C GLU A 349 1.33 -0.58 -40.46
N ASP A 350 0.55 0.48 -40.14
CA ASP A 350 1.03 1.87 -40.21
C ASP A 350 1.85 2.29 -38.98
N VAL A 351 2.11 1.34 -38.08
CA VAL A 351 2.96 1.57 -36.89
C VAL A 351 4.33 2.10 -37.29
N VAL A 352 4.80 3.08 -36.51
CA VAL A 352 6.17 3.58 -36.59
C VAL A 352 6.87 3.24 -35.30
N TYR A 353 8.05 2.62 -35.39
CA TYR A 353 8.86 2.30 -34.24
C TYR A 353 10.33 2.57 -34.48
N ARG A 354 11.03 3.07 -33.47
CA ARG A 354 12.47 3.40 -33.53
C ARG A 354 13.13 3.22 -32.16
N LEU A 355 14.35 2.71 -32.17
CA LEU A 355 15.20 2.61 -30.99
C LEU A 355 16.14 3.83 -30.93
N TYR A 356 16.19 4.48 -29.77
CA TYR A 356 17.04 5.64 -29.48
C TYR A 356 18.04 5.29 -28.38
N GLU A 357 19.32 5.51 -28.64
CA GLU A 357 20.39 5.25 -27.68
C GLU A 357 20.74 6.51 -26.87
N GLY A 358 20.84 6.34 -25.55
CA GLY A 358 21.27 7.35 -24.59
C GLY A 358 22.53 6.94 -23.86
N ALA A 359 23.08 7.83 -23.04
CA ALA A 359 24.26 7.52 -22.24
C ALA A 359 23.91 6.55 -21.09
N GLY A 360 24.06 5.24 -21.35
CA GLY A 360 23.84 4.16 -20.39
C GLY A 360 22.40 3.66 -20.28
N PHE A 361 21.52 4.03 -21.22
CA PHE A 361 20.13 3.56 -21.33
C PHE A 361 19.69 3.64 -22.80
N SER A 362 18.59 3.00 -23.16
CA SER A 362 17.96 3.19 -24.48
C SER A 362 16.44 3.24 -24.38
N LEU A 363 15.81 3.82 -25.40
CA LEU A 363 14.38 4.06 -25.48
C LEU A 363 13.85 3.53 -26.81
N LEU A 364 12.96 2.54 -26.78
CA LEU A 364 12.19 2.12 -27.94
C LEU A 364 10.84 2.85 -27.92
N VAL A 365 10.58 3.63 -28.96
CA VAL A 365 9.33 4.37 -29.17
C VAL A 365 8.52 3.65 -30.24
N ILE A 366 7.25 3.36 -29.97
CA ILE A 366 6.31 2.75 -30.92
C ILE A 366 5.05 3.61 -30.94
N VAL A 367 4.59 4.03 -32.13
CA VAL A 367 3.42 4.89 -32.28
C VAL A 367 2.51 4.37 -33.39
N THR A 368 1.22 4.27 -33.10
CA THR A 368 0.15 4.22 -34.12
C THR A 368 -0.67 5.49 -34.01
N ALA A 369 -0.85 6.23 -35.11
CA ALA A 369 -1.50 7.53 -35.06
C ALA A 369 -2.53 7.70 -36.18
N GLY A 370 -3.76 8.06 -35.80
CA GLY A 370 -4.83 8.42 -36.72
C GLY A 370 -5.51 9.71 -36.27
N VAL A 371 -5.47 10.73 -37.12
CA VAL A 371 -6.04 12.06 -36.84
C VAL A 371 -7.46 12.23 -37.40
N GLY A 372 -8.18 11.13 -37.60
CA GLY A 372 -9.54 11.14 -38.18
C GLY A 372 -10.57 11.85 -37.30
N ASN A 373 -10.41 11.78 -35.98
CA ASN A 373 -11.20 12.51 -34.99
C ASN A 373 -10.25 13.22 -34.02
N ALA A 374 -9.56 14.25 -34.53
CA ALA A 374 -8.70 15.10 -33.72
C ALA A 374 -9.54 16.03 -32.84
N VAL A 375 -9.11 16.23 -31.60
CA VAL A 375 -9.87 16.97 -30.57
C VAL A 375 -8.99 18.04 -29.93
N ASP A 376 -9.55 19.24 -29.79
CA ASP A 376 -9.02 20.27 -28.89
C ASP A 376 -9.57 20.02 -27.48
N VAL A 377 -8.71 19.55 -26.58
CA VAL A 377 -9.13 19.19 -25.22
C VAL A 377 -9.75 20.36 -24.47
N SER A 378 -9.31 21.60 -24.75
CA SER A 378 -9.79 22.81 -24.07
C SER A 378 -11.24 23.18 -24.43
N LYS A 379 -11.72 22.74 -25.60
CA LYS A 379 -13.07 22.97 -26.11
C LYS A 379 -13.90 21.70 -26.24
N SER A 380 -13.39 20.55 -25.80
CA SER A 380 -14.07 19.26 -25.89
C SER A 380 -15.45 19.24 -25.23
N HIS A 381 -15.69 20.06 -24.21
CA HIS A 381 -16.99 20.22 -23.54
C HIS A 381 -18.08 20.86 -24.42
N GLU A 382 -17.72 21.50 -25.53
CA GLU A 382 -18.65 22.09 -26.50
C GLU A 382 -19.17 21.05 -27.51
N GLN A 383 -18.58 19.84 -27.54
CA GLN A 383 -18.96 18.78 -28.48
C GLN A 383 -20.26 18.08 -28.04
N CYS A 384 -21.24 18.03 -28.95
CA CYS A 384 -22.49 17.29 -28.80
C CYS A 384 -22.57 16.23 -29.91
N GLY A 385 -22.42 14.93 -29.60
CA GLY A 385 -22.52 13.86 -30.62
C GLY A 385 -21.94 12.49 -30.20
N ILE A 386 -22.09 11.50 -31.10
CA ILE A 386 -21.54 10.13 -30.95
C ILE A 386 -20.02 10.18 -31.10
N LEU A 387 -19.28 9.69 -30.11
CA LEU A 387 -17.82 9.56 -30.15
C LEU A 387 -17.41 8.59 -31.27
N THR A 388 -16.74 9.10 -32.31
CA THR A 388 -16.01 8.25 -33.25
C THR A 388 -14.57 8.07 -32.74
N PRO A 389 -14.02 6.86 -32.66
CA PRO A 389 -12.67 6.66 -32.13
C PRO A 389 -11.59 7.28 -33.05
N GLY A 390 -10.92 8.33 -32.56
CA GLY A 390 -9.60 8.73 -33.00
C GLY A 390 -8.57 8.20 -32.01
N THR A 391 -7.43 7.68 -32.48
CA THR A 391 -6.41 7.10 -31.59
C THR A 391 -5.01 7.48 -32.01
N ILE A 392 -4.26 8.06 -31.07
CA ILE A 392 -2.79 8.06 -31.08
C ILE A 392 -2.34 7.23 -29.88
N ASN A 393 -1.86 6.01 -30.15
CA ASN A 393 -1.30 5.14 -29.13
C ASN A 393 0.22 5.26 -29.16
N THR A 394 0.81 5.58 -28.01
CA THR A 394 2.26 5.81 -27.85
C THR A 394 2.82 4.86 -26.82
N TRP A 395 3.77 4.01 -27.20
CA TRP A 395 4.47 3.12 -26.30
C TRP A 395 5.93 3.54 -26.16
N LEU A 396 6.39 3.63 -24.92
CA LEU A 396 7.75 4.00 -24.55
C LEU A 396 8.36 2.89 -23.71
N PHE A 397 9.32 2.16 -24.27
CA PHE A 397 10.04 1.10 -23.58
C PHE A 397 11.44 1.57 -23.23
N VAL A 398 11.72 1.70 -21.93
CA VAL A 398 12.99 2.21 -21.42
C VAL A 398 13.85 1.07 -20.88
N ASN A 399 15.02 0.88 -21.46
CA ASN A 399 16.07 0.03 -20.93
C ASN A 399 16.84 0.79 -19.84
N GLY A 400 16.26 0.84 -18.64
CA GLY A 400 16.77 1.58 -17.50
C GLY A 400 15.89 1.41 -16.25
N GLU A 401 16.34 2.00 -15.15
CA GLU A 401 15.58 2.07 -13.89
C GLU A 401 14.96 3.45 -13.75
N LEU A 402 13.63 3.51 -13.55
CA LEU A 402 12.86 4.74 -13.46
C LEU A 402 12.28 4.90 -12.06
N THR A 403 12.43 6.10 -11.49
CA THR A 403 11.67 6.55 -10.32
C THR A 403 10.22 6.83 -10.70
N GLU A 404 9.33 6.94 -9.70
CA GLU A 404 7.93 7.34 -9.94
C GLU A 404 7.82 8.74 -10.56
N GLU A 405 8.70 9.66 -10.15
CA GLU A 405 8.80 10.99 -10.75
C GLU A 405 9.16 10.91 -12.24
N ALA A 406 10.12 10.06 -12.61
CA ALA A 406 10.50 9.86 -14.01
C ALA A 406 9.36 9.25 -14.84
N PHE A 407 8.55 8.33 -14.30
CA PHE A 407 7.36 7.83 -15.00
C PHE A 407 6.37 8.95 -15.30
N ILE A 408 6.04 9.77 -14.30
CA ILE A 408 5.10 10.90 -14.45
C ILE A 408 5.62 11.91 -15.48
N GLN A 409 6.88 12.32 -15.36
CA GLN A 409 7.48 13.28 -16.29
C GLN A 409 7.60 12.72 -17.72
N SER A 410 7.72 11.40 -17.88
CA SER A 410 7.73 10.75 -19.18
C SER A 410 6.38 10.91 -19.89
N VAL A 411 5.26 10.73 -19.18
CA VAL A 411 3.91 10.97 -19.72
C VAL A 411 3.75 12.42 -20.18
N VAL A 412 4.17 13.36 -19.33
CA VAL A 412 4.08 14.81 -19.61
C VAL A 412 4.88 15.15 -20.87
N THR A 413 6.15 14.78 -20.92
CA THR A 413 7.06 15.09 -22.04
C THR A 413 6.59 14.46 -23.35
N ALA A 414 6.09 13.22 -23.30
CA ALA A 414 5.53 12.55 -24.47
C ALA A 414 4.27 13.25 -24.99
N THR A 415 3.40 13.68 -24.08
CA THR A 415 2.16 14.40 -24.43
C THR A 415 2.48 15.77 -25.05
N GLU A 416 3.42 16.52 -24.48
CA GLU A 416 3.90 17.80 -25.03
C GLU A 416 4.48 17.62 -26.45
N ALA A 417 5.30 16.59 -26.66
CA ALA A 417 5.87 16.29 -27.97
C ALA A 417 4.79 15.94 -29.00
N LYS A 418 3.81 15.11 -28.63
CA LYS A 418 2.64 14.79 -29.47
C LYS A 418 1.86 16.05 -29.82
N VAL A 419 1.53 16.91 -28.85
CA VAL A 419 0.81 18.17 -29.08
C VAL A 419 1.59 19.08 -30.04
N LYS A 420 2.92 19.13 -29.91
CA LYS A 420 3.77 19.90 -30.81
C LYS A 420 3.70 19.39 -32.25
N VAL A 421 3.61 18.07 -32.47
CA VAL A 421 3.34 17.49 -33.81
C VAL A 421 1.98 17.94 -34.34
N MET A 422 0.92 17.87 -33.54
CA MET A 422 -0.43 18.27 -33.95
C MET A 422 -0.47 19.73 -34.39
N HIS A 423 0.18 20.61 -33.64
CA HIS A 423 0.32 22.03 -33.96
C HIS A 423 1.14 22.26 -35.24
N ASP A 424 2.33 21.67 -35.35
CA ASP A 424 3.22 21.87 -36.50
C ASP A 424 2.64 21.33 -37.81
N MET A 425 1.73 20.35 -37.73
CA MET A 425 1.02 19.78 -38.88
C MET A 425 -0.35 20.44 -39.15
N ASP A 426 -0.69 21.52 -38.44
CA ASP A 426 -2.00 22.22 -38.49
C ASP A 426 -3.19 21.26 -38.40
N ILE A 427 -3.11 20.26 -37.50
CA ILE A 427 -4.20 19.31 -37.27
C ILE A 427 -5.29 20.03 -36.47
N LYS A 428 -6.49 20.11 -37.04
CA LYS A 428 -7.62 20.81 -36.44
C LYS A 428 -8.67 19.86 -35.92
N ASP A 429 -9.31 20.27 -34.84
CA ASP A 429 -10.59 19.72 -34.42
C ASP A 429 -11.65 20.08 -35.48
N VAL A 430 -12.33 19.05 -35.98
CA VAL A 430 -13.30 19.19 -37.07
C VAL A 430 -14.50 20.05 -36.67
N ASN A 431 -14.87 20.04 -35.39
CA ASN A 431 -16.06 20.73 -34.90
C ASN A 431 -15.77 22.21 -34.59
N THR A 432 -14.64 22.49 -33.93
CA THR A 432 -14.32 23.84 -33.45
C THR A 432 -13.44 24.62 -34.43
N GLY A 433 -12.76 23.94 -35.35
CA GLY A 433 -11.75 24.52 -36.24
C GLY A 433 -10.48 24.99 -35.55
N THR A 434 -10.32 24.74 -34.24
CA THR A 434 -9.11 25.06 -33.47
C THR A 434 -8.06 23.97 -33.61
N ILE A 435 -6.81 24.28 -33.25
CA ILE A 435 -5.72 23.30 -33.28
C ILE A 435 -6.00 22.20 -32.25
N ALA A 436 -6.01 20.96 -32.70
CA ALA A 436 -6.22 19.81 -31.83
C ALA A 436 -4.98 19.51 -30.97
N THR A 437 -5.21 19.00 -29.77
CA THR A 437 -4.16 18.61 -28.81
C THR A 437 -4.02 17.09 -28.68
N GLY A 438 -4.96 16.35 -29.26
CA GLY A 438 -4.98 14.88 -29.24
C GLY A 438 -6.14 14.34 -30.06
N THR A 439 -6.59 13.16 -29.69
CA THR A 439 -7.80 12.54 -30.24
C THR A 439 -8.72 12.07 -29.11
N SER A 440 -9.91 11.59 -29.46
CA SER A 440 -10.92 11.16 -28.47
C SER A 440 -10.48 10.02 -27.55
N THR A 441 -9.54 9.17 -27.99
CA THR A 441 -9.16 7.93 -27.28
C THR A 441 -7.65 7.69 -27.27
N ASP A 442 -6.85 8.75 -27.18
CA ASP A 442 -5.39 8.64 -27.06
C ASP A 442 -4.98 7.75 -25.88
N SER A 443 -3.99 6.89 -26.10
CA SER A 443 -3.43 6.04 -25.06
C SER A 443 -1.91 6.12 -25.01
N ILE A 444 -1.34 6.03 -23.81
CA ILE A 444 0.10 6.04 -23.59
C ILE A 444 0.49 4.97 -22.59
N LEU A 445 1.63 4.32 -22.85
CA LEU A 445 2.31 3.49 -21.86
C LEU A 445 3.79 3.82 -21.82
N ILE A 446 4.35 3.79 -20.62
CA ILE A 446 5.79 3.80 -20.36
C ILE A 446 6.12 2.54 -19.57
N ALA A 447 6.98 1.69 -20.11
CA ALA A 447 7.45 0.46 -19.49
C ALA A 447 8.96 0.51 -19.33
N ALA A 448 9.47 0.14 -18.15
CA ALA A 448 10.89 0.17 -17.83
C ALA A 448 11.37 -1.20 -17.34
N THR A 449 12.60 -1.57 -17.71
CA THR A 449 13.22 -2.83 -17.26
C THR A 449 13.50 -2.85 -15.76
N GLN A 450 13.55 -1.68 -15.10
CA GLN A 450 13.99 -1.52 -13.71
C GLN A 450 15.37 -2.13 -13.47
N LYS A 451 16.22 -2.09 -14.50
CA LYS A 451 17.60 -2.59 -14.51
C LYS A 451 18.47 -1.64 -15.32
N GLY A 452 19.72 -1.48 -14.90
CA GLY A 452 20.71 -0.63 -15.56
C GLY A 452 20.81 0.74 -14.91
N LYS A 453 20.93 1.80 -15.71
CA LYS A 453 21.10 3.16 -15.20
C LYS A 453 19.82 3.67 -14.54
N LEU A 454 19.96 4.21 -13.33
CA LEU A 454 18.90 4.97 -12.66
C LEU A 454 18.66 6.31 -13.36
N LEU A 455 17.41 6.55 -13.72
CA LEU A 455 16.89 7.75 -14.36
C LEU A 455 15.88 8.37 -13.40
N GLU A 456 16.34 9.36 -12.64
CA GLU A 456 15.52 10.03 -11.62
C GLU A 456 14.50 10.99 -12.23
N TYR A 457 14.81 11.54 -13.40
CA TYR A 457 14.03 12.57 -14.07
C TYR A 457 13.84 12.26 -15.55
N ALA A 458 12.66 12.64 -16.07
CA ALA A 458 12.31 12.52 -17.48
C ALA A 458 11.72 13.82 -18.04
N GLY A 459 11.83 14.96 -17.34
CA GLY A 459 11.41 16.25 -17.85
C GLY A 459 12.17 16.67 -19.12
N SER A 460 11.67 17.67 -19.82
CA SER A 460 12.08 18.05 -21.19
C SER A 460 13.60 18.23 -21.43
N ILE A 461 14.38 18.63 -20.42
CA ILE A 461 15.84 18.79 -20.53
C ILE A 461 16.64 17.60 -19.98
N ALA A 462 16.00 16.71 -19.22
CA ALA A 462 16.64 15.53 -18.65
C ALA A 462 17.06 14.56 -19.77
N PRO A 463 18.09 13.71 -19.57
CA PRO A 463 18.57 12.79 -20.60
C PRO A 463 17.46 11.92 -21.21
N LEU A 464 16.60 11.34 -20.37
CA LEU A 464 15.45 10.53 -20.82
C LEU A 464 14.41 11.39 -21.54
N GLY A 465 14.05 12.54 -20.97
CA GLY A 465 13.05 13.45 -21.56
C GLY A 465 13.45 13.98 -22.94
N LYS A 466 14.74 14.25 -23.18
CA LYS A 466 15.26 14.62 -24.52
C LYS A 466 14.99 13.53 -25.57
N LEU A 467 15.23 12.26 -25.21
CA LEU A 467 14.96 11.15 -26.13
C LEU A 467 13.47 10.89 -26.31
N ILE A 468 12.67 11.00 -25.25
CA ILE A 468 11.21 10.91 -25.34
C ILE A 468 10.67 12.00 -26.26
N GLY A 469 11.04 13.26 -26.01
CA GLY A 469 10.57 14.40 -26.79
C GLY A 469 10.92 14.27 -28.28
N LYS A 470 12.19 13.94 -28.59
CA LYS A 470 12.62 13.69 -29.96
C LYS A 470 11.89 12.50 -30.58
N GLY A 471 11.87 11.37 -29.88
CA GLY A 471 11.39 10.12 -30.43
C GLY A 471 9.89 10.09 -30.65
N VAL A 472 9.11 10.62 -29.71
CA VAL A 472 7.66 10.78 -29.88
C VAL A 472 7.36 11.76 -31.00
N TYR A 473 8.04 12.91 -31.07
CA TYR A 473 7.80 13.88 -32.15
C TYR A 473 8.05 13.26 -33.54
N GLU A 474 9.20 12.60 -33.73
CA GLU A 474 9.54 11.96 -35.00
C GLU A 474 8.59 10.82 -35.36
N CYS A 475 8.35 9.88 -34.44
CA CYS A 475 7.51 8.70 -34.69
C CYS A 475 6.04 9.08 -34.92
N THR A 476 5.48 10.00 -34.12
CA THR A 476 4.08 10.46 -34.28
C THR A 476 3.90 11.18 -35.61
N LYS A 477 4.83 12.07 -35.99
CA LYS A 477 4.76 12.78 -37.27
C LYS A 477 4.74 11.80 -38.45
N GLU A 478 5.64 10.82 -38.45
CA GLU A 478 5.69 9.80 -39.50
C GLU A 478 4.42 8.92 -39.52
N ALA A 479 3.92 8.51 -38.36
CA ALA A 479 2.72 7.67 -38.27
C ALA A 479 1.48 8.39 -38.82
N ILE A 480 1.33 9.70 -38.53
CA ILE A 480 0.23 10.52 -39.08
C ILE A 480 0.34 10.60 -40.61
N VAL A 481 1.56 10.77 -41.15
CA VAL A 481 1.78 10.82 -42.61
C VAL A 481 1.38 9.50 -43.26
N LYS A 482 1.85 8.35 -42.75
CA LYS A 482 1.49 7.02 -43.27
C LYS A 482 -0.02 6.79 -43.27
N SER A 483 -0.68 7.12 -42.15
CA SER A 483 -2.13 6.97 -42.02
C SER A 483 -2.90 7.85 -43.03
N LYS A 484 -2.44 9.09 -43.29
CA LYS A 484 -3.02 9.98 -44.31
C LYS A 484 -2.85 9.43 -45.72
N GLU A 485 -1.65 8.99 -46.09
CA GLU A 485 -1.35 8.44 -47.42
C GLU A 485 -2.17 7.17 -47.72
N ARG A 486 -2.31 6.28 -46.73
CA ARG A 486 -3.15 5.08 -46.90
C ARG A 486 -4.62 5.43 -47.08
N ARG A 487 -5.12 6.40 -46.32
CA ARG A 487 -6.49 6.90 -46.47
C ARG A 487 -6.73 7.50 -47.86
N GLU A 488 -5.79 8.29 -48.37
CA GLU A 488 -5.88 8.87 -49.72
C GLU A 488 -5.90 7.80 -50.81
N LYS A 489 -5.09 6.73 -50.68
CA LYS A 489 -5.14 5.58 -51.60
C LYS A 489 -6.48 4.85 -51.55
N ALA A 490 -7.01 4.60 -50.35
CA ALA A 490 -8.30 3.92 -50.17
C ALA A 490 -9.51 4.71 -50.69
N TYR A 491 -9.39 6.03 -50.91
CA TYR A 491 -10.43 6.86 -51.56
C TYR A 491 -10.24 6.98 -53.09
N ALA A 492 -9.08 6.61 -53.61
CA ALA A 492 -8.76 6.66 -55.03
C ALA A 492 -9.11 5.34 -55.76
N ASP A 493 -9.15 4.23 -55.03
CA ASP A 493 -9.67 2.92 -55.45
C ASP A 493 -11.18 2.81 -55.17
#